data_AF-A0A2H1V757-F1
#
_entry.id   AF-A0A2H1V757-F1
#
_cell.length_a   1.000
_cell.length_b   1.000
_cell.length_c   1.000
_cell.angle_alpha   90.00
_cell.angle_beta   90.00
_cell.angle_gamma   90.00
#
_symmetry.space_group_name_H-M   'P 1'
#
loop_
_entity.id
_entity.type
_entity.pdbx_description
1 polymer ?
#
loop_
_entity_poly.entity_id
_entity_poly.type
_entity_poly.pdbx_seq_one_letter_code
_entity_poly.pdbx_strand_id
1 'polypeptide(L)'
;MSHTWSTIPLLPLRCILEHLSTEDALAAMSVCRHWRDAIHVYEGHKDLLKLKVKQLERCKFVTRIFKKNVRKLHLYIDCNEPEIDKFMNLVFP
;
A
#
# COMPACT_ATOMS: atom_id res chain seq x y z
N MET A 1 -4.22 -12.58 30.87
CA MET A 1 -4.83 -11.86 29.74
C MET A 1 -4.72 -12.74 28.51
N SER A 2 -5.78 -12.92 27.72
CA SER A 2 -5.67 -13.71 26.50
C SER A 2 -4.79 -12.96 25.49
N HIS A 3 -3.74 -13.64 24.99
CA HIS A 3 -2.88 -13.09 23.95
C HIS A 3 -3.65 -13.10 22.64
N THR A 4 -4.18 -11.94 22.25
CA THR A 4 -4.86 -11.76 20.96
C THR A 4 -3.95 -11.06 19.97
N TRP A 5 -4.18 -11.26 18.67
CA TRP A 5 -3.44 -10.58 17.60
C TRP A 5 -3.43 -9.06 17.70
N SER A 6 -4.43 -8.47 18.37
CA SER A 6 -4.52 -7.02 18.62
C SER A 6 -3.56 -6.50 19.69
N THR A 7 -2.83 -7.37 20.38
CA THR A 7 -1.89 -7.00 21.46
C THR A 7 -0.42 -7.20 21.06
N ILE A 8 -0.15 -7.82 19.91
CA ILE A 8 1.20 -8.06 19.40
C ILE A 8 1.80 -6.73 18.92
N PRO A 9 3.05 -6.36 19.24
CA PRO A 9 3.65 -5.13 18.73
C PRO A 9 3.66 -5.06 17.19
N LEU A 10 3.68 -3.86 16.63
CA LEU A 10 3.59 -3.65 15.17
C LEU A 10 4.76 -4.26 14.39
N LEU A 11 5.96 -4.32 14.98
CA LEU A 11 7.15 -4.87 14.32
C LEU A 11 7.02 -6.39 14.04
N PRO A 12 6.67 -7.25 15.01
CA PRO A 12 6.35 -8.65 14.71
C PRO A 12 5.25 -8.83 13.66
N LEU A 13 4.20 -7.99 13.67
CA LEU A 13 3.14 -8.06 12.66
C LEU A 13 3.67 -7.71 11.26
N ARG A 14 4.53 -6.69 11.16
CA ARG A 14 5.25 -6.38 9.92
C ARG A 14 6.06 -7.59 9.43
N CYS A 15 6.80 -8.26 10.32
CA CYS A 15 7.58 -9.44 9.93
C CYS A 15 6.66 -10.55 9.36
N ILE A 16 5.46 -10.74 9.92
CA ILE A 16 4.50 -11.69 9.36
C ILE A 16 4.05 -11.24 7.96
N LEU A 17 3.71 -9.95 7.80
CA LEU A 17 3.31 -9.40 6.50
C LEU A 17 4.39 -9.57 5.42
N GLU A 18 5.68 -9.53 5.79
CA GLU A 18 6.81 -9.77 4.86
C GLU A 18 6.87 -11.21 4.33
N HIS A 19 6.24 -12.17 5.02
CA HIS A 19 6.17 -13.58 4.58
C HIS A 19 4.88 -13.90 3.80
N LEU A 20 3.97 -12.94 3.67
CA LEU A 20 2.71 -13.11 2.95
C LEU A 20 2.84 -12.69 1.49
N SER A 21 1.96 -13.24 0.65
CA SER A 21 1.73 -12.65 -0.67
C SER A 21 1.23 -11.21 -0.52
N THR A 22 1.40 -10.38 -1.56
CA THR A 22 0.88 -9.01 -1.51
C THR A 22 -0.63 -8.97 -1.29
N GLU A 23 -1.35 -9.93 -1.85
CA GLU A 23 -2.81 -10.03 -1.73
C GLU A 23 -3.23 -10.39 -0.30
N ASP A 24 -2.58 -11.37 0.31
CA ASP A 24 -2.83 -11.79 1.69
C ASP A 24 -2.45 -10.70 2.70
N ALA A 25 -1.32 -10.03 2.47
CA ALA A 25 -0.92 -8.89 3.28
C ALA A 25 -2.01 -7.81 3.28
N LEU A 26 -2.52 -7.43 2.10
CA LEU A 26 -3.59 -6.45 1.98
C LEU A 26 -4.92 -6.94 2.59
N ALA A 27 -5.23 -8.24 2.47
CA ALA A 27 -6.41 -8.83 3.11
C ALA A 27 -6.33 -8.75 4.65
N ALA A 28 -5.14 -8.76 5.25
CA ALA A 28 -4.99 -8.62 6.70
C ALA A 28 -5.59 -7.30 7.24
N MET A 29 -5.68 -6.25 6.43
CA MET A 29 -6.28 -4.95 6.82
C MET A 29 -7.75 -5.04 7.23
N SER A 30 -8.48 -6.06 6.77
CA SER A 30 -9.89 -6.26 7.10
C SER A 30 -10.11 -7.04 8.39
N VAL A 31 -9.05 -7.61 8.98
CA VAL A 31 -9.15 -8.43 10.21
C VAL A 31 -9.42 -7.54 11.43
N CYS A 32 -8.55 -6.55 11.68
CA CYS A 32 -8.74 -5.59 12.75
C CYS A 32 -7.93 -4.32 12.51
N ARG A 33 -8.20 -3.27 13.31
CA ARG A 33 -7.45 -2.00 13.25
C ARG A 33 -5.94 -2.21 13.39
N HIS A 34 -5.54 -3.16 14.22
CA HIS A 34 -4.12 -3.38 14.53
C HIS A 34 -3.32 -3.92 13.33
N TRP A 35 -3.91 -4.80 12.52
CA TRP A 35 -3.33 -5.24 11.25
C TRP A 35 -3.28 -4.13 10.20
N ARG A 36 -4.28 -3.23 10.20
CA ARG A 36 -4.28 -2.05 9.34
C ARG A 36 -3.13 -1.11 9.69
N ASP A 37 -2.88 -0.90 10.98
CA ASP A 37 -1.78 -0.07 11.47
C ASP A 37 -0.42 -0.74 11.15
N ALA A 38 -0.32 -2.07 11.26
CA ALA A 38 0.87 -2.83 10.87
C ALA A 38 1.20 -2.70 9.37
N ILE A 39 0.19 -2.54 8.50
CA ILE A 39 0.42 -2.30 7.07
C ILE A 39 1.10 -0.97 6.77
N HIS A 40 0.93 0.03 7.62
CA HIS A 40 1.59 1.32 7.42
C HIS A 40 3.11 1.26 7.68
N VAL A 41 3.56 0.27 8.45
CA VAL A 41 4.99 -0.04 8.63
C VAL A 41 5.47 -1.20 7.76
N TYR A 42 4.56 -1.83 7.01
CA TYR A 42 4.85 -2.85 6.01
C TYR A 42 5.40 -2.20 4.75
N GLU A 43 6.67 -2.46 4.48
CA GLU A 43 7.40 -1.96 3.33
C GLU A 43 7.38 -3.04 2.24
N GLY A 44 6.18 -3.37 1.76
CA GLY A 44 5.97 -4.48 0.85
C GLY A 44 6.88 -4.46 -0.38
N HIS A 45 7.12 -5.63 -0.96
CA HIS A 45 7.97 -5.78 -2.14
C HIS A 45 7.12 -5.88 -3.41
N LYS A 46 7.27 -4.91 -4.31
CA LYS A 46 6.58 -4.93 -5.60
C LYS A 46 7.42 -4.24 -6.67
N ASP A 47 7.92 -4.99 -7.66
CA ASP A 47 8.80 -4.45 -8.73
C ASP A 47 8.07 -3.41 -9.59
N LEU A 48 6.83 -3.70 -9.98
CA LEU A 48 5.99 -2.86 -10.85
C LEU A 48 4.74 -2.38 -10.15
N LEU A 49 4.58 -1.05 -10.06
CA LEU A 49 3.36 -0.42 -9.58
C LEU A 49 2.52 0.09 -10.75
N LYS A 50 1.31 -0.48 -10.91
CA LYS A 50 0.33 -0.04 -11.91
C LYS A 50 -0.64 0.96 -11.26
N LEU A 51 -0.63 2.20 -11.73
CA LEU A 51 -1.47 3.28 -11.24
C LEU A 51 -2.45 3.71 -12.34
N LYS A 52 -3.68 4.04 -11.96
CA LYS A 52 -4.72 4.55 -12.87
C LYS A 52 -5.18 5.91 -12.38
N VAL A 53 -5.14 6.93 -13.24
CA VAL A 53 -5.47 8.31 -12.84
C VAL A 53 -6.87 8.44 -12.23
N LYS A 54 -7.87 7.76 -12.83
CA LYS A 54 -9.25 7.67 -12.31
C LYS A 54 -9.38 7.08 -10.88
N GLN A 55 -8.35 6.38 -10.37
CA GLN A 55 -8.37 5.70 -9.07
C GLN A 55 -7.38 6.36 -8.09
N LEU A 56 -7.46 7.68 -7.94
CA LEU A 56 -6.47 8.48 -7.21
C LEU A 56 -6.23 8.01 -5.76
N GLU A 57 -7.29 7.73 -4.99
CA GLU A 57 -7.16 7.29 -3.59
C GLU A 57 -6.49 5.92 -3.46
N ARG A 58 -6.84 5.00 -4.36
CA ARG A 58 -6.14 3.70 -4.44
C ARG A 58 -4.67 3.91 -4.78
N CYS A 59 -4.37 4.79 -5.74
CA CYS A 59 -2.99 5.11 -6.14
C CYS A 59 -2.19 5.67 -4.96
N LYS A 60 -2.73 6.64 -4.21
CA LYS A 60 -2.11 7.16 -2.99
C LYS A 60 -1.77 6.05 -2.00
N PHE A 61 -2.73 5.18 -1.74
CA PHE A 61 -2.59 4.10 -0.77
C PHE A 61 -1.47 3.13 -1.17
N VAL A 62 -1.50 2.61 -2.40
CA VAL A 62 -0.50 1.62 -2.85
C VAL A 62 0.89 2.26 -2.99
N THR A 63 0.99 3.53 -3.42
CA THR A 63 2.26 4.23 -3.49
C THR A 63 2.89 4.37 -2.10
N ARG A 64 2.10 4.68 -1.05
CA ARG A 64 2.64 4.77 0.32
C ARG A 64 3.24 3.46 0.84
N ILE A 65 2.62 2.32 0.51
CA ILE A 65 3.07 1.01 0.97
C ILE A 65 4.32 0.56 0.21
N PHE A 66 4.32 0.70 -1.11
CA PHE A 66 5.34 0.07 -1.96
C PHE A 66 6.49 1.01 -2.35
N LYS A 67 6.45 2.32 -1.98
CA LYS A 67 7.43 3.33 -2.45
C LYS A 67 8.90 2.95 -2.30
N LYS A 68 9.26 2.14 -1.30
CA LYS A 68 10.67 1.80 -1.02
C LYS A 68 11.26 0.77 -1.98
N ASN A 69 10.42 -0.13 -2.52
CA ASN A 69 10.88 -1.32 -3.25
C ASN A 69 10.38 -1.37 -4.71
N VAL A 70 9.63 -0.35 -5.15
CA VAL A 70 9.18 -0.22 -6.54
C VAL A 70 10.31 0.25 -7.44
N ARG A 71 10.54 -0.48 -8.53
CA ARG A 71 11.54 -0.12 -9.56
C ARG A 71 10.90 0.39 -10.84
N LYS A 72 9.65 0.03 -11.10
CA LYS A 72 8.93 0.37 -12.33
C LYS A 72 7.54 0.92 -12.01
N LEU A 73 7.13 1.94 -12.76
CA LEU A 73 5.81 2.55 -12.69
C LEU A 73 5.12 2.41 -14.04
N HIS A 74 3.88 1.93 -14.03
CA HIS A 74 2.98 1.94 -15.18
C HIS A 74 1.81 2.85 -14.87
N LEU A 75 1.71 3.95 -15.60
CA LEU A 75 0.66 4.95 -15.45
C LEU A 75 -0.36 4.76 -16.57
N TYR A 76 -1.59 4.42 -16.19
CA TYR A 76 -2.72 4.40 -17.11
C TYR A 76 -3.48 5.72 -16.99
N ILE A 77 -3.38 6.52 -18.05
CA ILE A 77 -3.98 7.83 -18.17
C ILE A 77 -5.14 7.71 -19.15
N ASP A 78 -6.35 7.78 -18.65
CA ASP A 78 -7.60 7.73 -19.43
C ASP A 78 -8.49 8.87 -18.93
N CYS A 79 -7.96 10.08 -19.00
CA CYS A 79 -8.42 11.27 -18.26
C CYS A 79 -8.17 12.54 -19.07
N ASN A 80 -8.91 13.60 -18.72
CA ASN A 80 -8.73 14.93 -19.30
C ASN A 80 -7.52 15.64 -18.64
N GLU A 81 -6.93 16.63 -19.31
CA GLU A 81 -5.73 17.37 -18.84
C GLU A 81 -5.75 17.77 -17.34
N PRO A 82 -6.83 18.32 -16.76
CA PRO A 82 -6.83 18.74 -15.36
C PRO A 82 -6.65 17.59 -14.35
N GLU A 83 -7.12 16.39 -14.68
CA GLU A 83 -6.97 15.21 -13.83
C GLU A 83 -5.55 14.65 -13.89
N ILE A 84 -4.87 14.84 -15.03
CA ILE A 84 -3.46 14.46 -15.23
C ILE A 84 -2.57 15.31 -14.33
N ASP A 85 -2.75 16.63 -14.32
CA ASP A 85 -1.94 17.54 -13.49
C ASP A 85 -2.07 17.22 -12.01
N LYS A 86 -3.31 16.95 -11.55
CA LYS A 86 -3.57 16.55 -10.17
C LYS A 86 -2.87 15.23 -9.81
N PHE A 87 -2.80 14.30 -10.75
CA PHE A 87 -2.14 13.02 -10.55
C PHE A 87 -0.61 13.15 -10.56
N MET A 88 -0.04 13.93 -11.47
CA MET A 88 1.40 14.16 -11.58
C MET A 88 1.96 14.81 -10.31
N ASN A 89 1.29 15.86 -9.81
CA ASN A 89 1.64 16.53 -8.55
C ASN A 89 1.60 15.61 -7.32
N LEU A 90 0.92 14.48 -7.41
CA LEU A 90 0.74 13.54 -6.32
C LEU A 90 1.74 12.38 -6.36
N VAL A 91 2.13 11.95 -7.56
CA VAL A 91 3.03 10.79 -7.75
C VAL A 91 4.51 11.20 -7.78
N PHE A 92 4.83 12.39 -8.28
CA PHE A 92 6.20 12.88 -8.44
C PHE A 92 6.54 14.14 -7.61
N PRO A 93 6.16 14.23 -6.32
CA PRO A 93 6.47 15.40 -5.51
C PRO A 93 7.98 15.65 -5.37
#